data_AF-A0A644SU91-F1
#
_entry.id   AF-A0A644SU91-F1
#
_cell.length_a   1.000
_cell.length_b   1.000
_cell.length_c   1.000
_cell.angle_alpha   90.00
_cell.angle_beta   90.00
_cell.angle_gamma   90.00
#
_symmetry.space_group_name_H-M   'P 1'
#
loop_
_entity.id
_entity.type
_entity.pdbx_description
1 polymer ?
#
loop_
_entity_poly.entity_id
_entity_poly.type
_entity_poly.pdbx_seq_one_letter_code
_entity_poly.pdbx_strand_id
1 'polypeptide(L)'
;MNKKYFKIIIVLIFLLFVVSTIECSIATTKVDDNISNSENTLKSNYTNNSEININNEYLNSNNSALNDVKKTTSKNSNDLNSNTSTKKKSKIESGCCSIILQVNSSAYAYAYRRDSTYAANLYIKKVKLYGIEALKEYKTTNTYFFHSIIFKNGWYLGAGGSDNPSVNKYLENLGAKMVYKNSITKNYLEKAMKKVRSLGIGHFVIKSPKGKVGVVVYNYGVSKMNIFRMKSGEYLSIPNSPNLFRHSKYTVKKNNPVDAAIYIAGTDSFGVNRRNIMVYNVTNFKYNKNNTKNNINTKTLIKIWVTNDNGKYVGRNTGSKSDNVFFNGKKVRAGSIPIIPNKKYIGRVVLK
;
A
#
# COMPACT_ATOMS: atom_id res chain seq x y z
N MET A 1 45.46 11.87 44.61
CA MET A 1 45.29 12.07 43.15
C MET A 1 44.49 13.35 42.90
N ASN A 2 45.02 14.29 42.12
CA ASN A 2 44.41 15.62 41.94
C ASN A 2 43.03 15.49 41.25
N LYS A 3 41.96 16.08 41.83
CA LYS A 3 40.57 15.92 41.36
C LYS A 3 40.36 16.28 39.89
N LYS A 4 41.23 17.10 39.32
CA LYS A 4 41.23 17.49 37.90
C LYS A 4 41.62 16.34 36.96
N TYR A 5 42.60 15.51 37.36
CA TYR A 5 43.03 14.35 36.56
C TYR A 5 42.05 13.18 36.63
N PHE A 6 41.34 13.01 37.76
CA PHE A 6 40.33 11.96 37.90
C PHE A 6 39.15 12.14 36.92
N LYS A 7 38.70 13.38 36.71
CA LYS A 7 37.64 13.68 35.72
C LYS A 7 38.10 13.43 34.28
N ILE A 8 39.35 13.75 33.96
CA ILE A 8 39.91 13.53 32.61
C ILE A 8 40.03 12.03 32.33
N ILE A 9 40.45 11.23 33.31
CA ILE A 9 40.56 9.77 33.19
C ILE A 9 39.17 9.13 32.95
N ILE A 10 38.13 9.56 33.68
CA ILE A 10 36.76 9.04 33.46
C ILE A 10 36.24 9.36 32.06
N VAL A 11 36.51 10.57 31.55
CA VAL A 11 36.10 10.97 30.19
C VAL A 11 36.85 10.16 29.13
N LEU A 12 38.14 9.89 29.32
CA LEU A 12 38.94 9.04 28.42
C LEU A 12 38.47 7.58 28.40
N ILE A 13 38.14 7.01 29.56
CA ILE A 13 37.59 5.64 29.67
C ILE A 13 36.22 5.56 28.97
N PHE A 14 35.37 6.58 29.14
CA PHE A 14 34.07 6.62 28.48
C PHE A 14 34.18 6.75 26.95
N LEU A 15 35.14 7.54 26.46
CA LEU A 15 35.43 7.66 25.02
C LEU A 15 35.99 6.37 24.42
N LEU A 16 36.86 5.65 25.14
CA LEU A 16 37.37 4.34 24.72
C LEU A 16 36.25 3.28 24.63
N PHE A 17 35.27 3.33 25.54
CA PHE A 17 34.08 2.46 25.49
C PHE A 17 33.14 2.78 24.31
N VAL A 18 33.02 4.06 23.92
CA VAL A 18 32.19 4.43 22.77
C VAL A 18 32.84 3.99 21.46
N VAL A 19 34.16 4.04 21.33
CA VAL A 19 34.87 3.60 20.11
C VAL A 19 34.83 2.07 19.94
N SER A 20 34.97 1.29 21.02
CA SER A 20 34.92 -0.18 20.94
C SER A 20 33.54 -0.75 20.54
N THR A 21 32.45 -0.04 20.86
CA THR A 21 31.10 -0.45 20.43
C THR A 21 30.80 -0.19 18.95
N ILE A 22 31.59 0.66 18.26
CA ILE A 22 31.44 0.94 16.84
C ILE A 22 32.14 -0.12 15.98
N GLU A 23 33.28 -0.66 16.44
CA GLU A 23 34.01 -1.70 15.71
C GLU A 23 33.35 -3.09 15.81
N CYS A 24 32.62 -3.37 16.89
CA CYS A 24 31.90 -4.64 17.06
C CYS A 24 30.66 -4.79 16.14
N SER A 25 30.24 -3.71 15.45
CA SER A 25 29.10 -3.74 14.51
C SER A 25 29.51 -3.90 13.03
N ILE A 26 30.82 -3.93 12.71
CA ILE A 26 31.32 -4.00 11.33
C ILE A 26 31.94 -5.37 11.01
N ALA A 27 32.23 -6.20 12.01
CA ALA A 27 32.81 -7.53 11.83
C ALA A 27 31.75 -8.65 11.85
N THR A 28 30.84 -8.70 10.86
CA THR A 28 30.10 -9.94 10.49
C THR A 28 29.56 -9.84 9.07
N THR A 29 30.45 -9.72 8.09
CA THR A 29 30.23 -10.24 6.72
C THR A 29 31.60 -10.52 6.09
N LYS A 30 32.22 -11.63 6.49
CA LYS A 30 33.15 -12.38 5.65
C LYS A 30 32.80 -13.85 5.85
N VAL A 31 32.15 -14.41 4.84
CA VAL A 31 32.10 -15.86 4.59
C VAL A 31 32.51 -16.01 3.14
N ASP A 32 33.80 -16.27 2.98
CA ASP A 32 34.46 -17.17 2.04
C ASP A 32 33.87 -17.30 0.63
N ASP A 33 34.51 -16.58 -0.30
CA ASP A 33 34.64 -16.98 -1.69
C ASP A 33 35.76 -18.04 -1.77
N ASN A 34 35.40 -19.28 -2.14
CA ASN A 34 36.21 -20.19 -2.95
C ASN A 34 35.43 -21.48 -3.21
N ILE A 35 35.13 -21.75 -4.49
CA ILE A 35 35.44 -23.02 -5.18
C ILE A 35 35.06 -22.91 -6.67
N SER A 36 36.13 -22.94 -7.47
CA SER A 36 36.32 -23.42 -8.85
C SER A 36 35.35 -23.04 -9.98
N ASN A 37 35.91 -22.25 -10.90
CA ASN A 37 35.66 -22.37 -12.33
C ASN A 37 35.80 -23.83 -12.79
N SER A 38 34.79 -24.33 -13.51
CA SER A 38 35.05 -25.21 -14.65
C SER A 38 34.11 -24.77 -15.78
N GLU A 39 34.73 -24.37 -16.88
CA GLU A 39 34.07 -24.21 -18.16
C GLU A 39 33.56 -25.57 -18.62
N ASN A 40 32.31 -25.63 -19.07
CA ASN A 40 31.95 -26.51 -20.18
C ASN A 40 30.74 -25.94 -20.90
N THR A 41 31.04 -25.38 -22.07
CA THR A 41 30.22 -25.33 -23.27
C THR A 41 29.17 -26.45 -23.34
N LEU A 42 27.91 -26.07 -23.53
CA LEU A 42 26.98 -26.80 -24.40
C LEU A 42 25.93 -25.82 -24.94
N LYS A 43 26.12 -25.45 -26.21
CA LYS A 43 25.05 -24.96 -27.09
C LYS A 43 23.96 -26.02 -27.17
N SER A 44 22.71 -25.62 -27.06
CA SER A 44 21.59 -26.40 -27.59
C SER A 44 20.59 -25.46 -28.23
N ASN A 45 20.58 -25.49 -29.56
CA ASN A 45 19.52 -25.01 -30.42
C ASN A 45 18.31 -25.94 -30.24
N TYR A 46 17.10 -25.40 -30.13
CA TYR A 46 15.91 -26.14 -30.55
C TYR A 46 14.96 -25.23 -31.31
N THR A 47 14.81 -25.59 -32.59
CA THR A 47 13.85 -25.08 -33.56
C THR A 47 12.63 -26.02 -33.57
N ASN A 48 11.47 -25.43 -33.90
CA ASN A 48 10.13 -25.99 -34.06
C ASN A 48 10.00 -27.41 -34.66
N ASN A 49 9.01 -28.19 -34.20
CA ASN A 49 7.75 -28.44 -34.93
C ASN A 49 6.86 -29.51 -34.23
N SER A 50 5.54 -29.33 -34.42
CA SER A 50 4.46 -30.34 -34.49
C SER A 50 4.21 -31.20 -33.22
N GLU A 51 3.00 -31.55 -32.77
CA GLU A 51 1.75 -31.88 -33.44
C GLU A 51 0.52 -31.57 -32.57
N ILE A 52 -0.60 -31.40 -33.27
CA ILE A 52 -1.97 -31.33 -32.79
C ILE A 52 -2.39 -32.72 -32.27
N ASN A 53 -3.04 -32.78 -31.11
CA ASN A 53 -3.95 -33.88 -30.83
C ASN A 53 -5.19 -33.38 -30.10
N ILE A 54 -6.33 -33.52 -30.79
CA ILE A 54 -7.67 -33.13 -30.40
C ILE A 54 -8.31 -34.38 -29.78
N ASN A 55 -8.79 -34.29 -28.55
CA ASN A 55 -9.83 -35.19 -28.03
C ASN A 55 -10.98 -34.33 -27.49
N ASN A 56 -12.01 -34.19 -28.33
CA ASN A 56 -13.34 -33.74 -27.93
C ASN A 56 -14.20 -34.99 -27.75
N GLU A 57 -14.55 -35.30 -26.51
CA GLU A 57 -15.75 -36.06 -26.17
C GLU A 57 -16.53 -35.23 -25.17
N TYR A 58 -17.72 -34.76 -25.53
CA TYR A 58 -18.91 -34.83 -24.67
C TYR A 58 -20.16 -34.55 -25.53
N LEU A 59 -20.99 -35.58 -25.59
CA LEU A 59 -22.29 -35.66 -26.25
C LEU A 59 -23.37 -34.81 -25.56
N ASN A 60 -24.23 -34.25 -26.40
CA ASN A 60 -25.70 -34.12 -26.32
C ASN A 60 -26.39 -33.77 -24.99
N SER A 61 -27.19 -32.69 -25.01
CA SER A 61 -28.65 -32.87 -24.90
C SER A 61 -29.45 -31.76 -25.61
N ASN A 62 -30.32 -32.26 -26.48
CA ASN A 62 -31.50 -31.74 -27.17
C ASN A 62 -32.20 -30.49 -26.62
N ASN A 63 -32.54 -29.58 -27.53
CA ASN A 63 -33.85 -28.92 -27.54
C ASN A 63 -34.28 -28.71 -29.00
N SER A 64 -35.26 -29.52 -29.43
CA SER A 64 -35.97 -29.39 -30.69
C SER A 64 -37.44 -29.05 -30.40
N ALA A 65 -37.92 -27.97 -31.01
CA ALA A 65 -39.32 -27.78 -31.35
C ALA A 65 -39.41 -26.94 -32.63
N LEU A 66 -40.01 -27.58 -33.64
CA LEU A 66 -40.50 -27.15 -34.97
C LEU A 66 -41.21 -25.78 -34.98
N ASN A 67 -41.54 -25.11 -36.08
CA ASN A 67 -41.27 -25.08 -37.53
C ASN A 67 -42.04 -23.83 -38.03
N ASP A 68 -41.56 -23.10 -39.05
CA ASP A 68 -42.32 -22.90 -40.30
C ASP A 68 -41.66 -21.91 -41.30
N VAL A 69 -41.22 -22.49 -42.42
CA VAL A 69 -41.47 -22.11 -43.83
C VAL A 69 -41.32 -20.63 -44.25
N LYS A 70 -40.31 -20.30 -45.07
CA LYS A 70 -40.35 -20.34 -46.56
C LYS A 70 -39.03 -19.84 -47.19
N LYS A 71 -38.64 -20.49 -48.28
CA LYS A 71 -37.37 -20.36 -49.01
C LYS A 71 -37.59 -19.52 -50.28
N THR A 72 -36.82 -18.44 -50.46
CA THR A 72 -36.51 -17.87 -51.79
C THR A 72 -35.12 -17.25 -51.78
N THR A 73 -34.35 -17.64 -52.79
CA THR A 73 -32.94 -17.39 -53.09
C THR A 73 -32.65 -15.98 -53.60
N SER A 74 -31.55 -15.35 -53.16
CA SER A 74 -30.43 -14.94 -54.05
C SER A 74 -29.23 -14.39 -53.26
N LYS A 75 -28.03 -14.78 -53.70
CA LYS A 75 -26.71 -14.32 -53.25
C LYS A 75 -26.59 -12.78 -53.25
N ASN A 76 -26.01 -12.22 -52.20
CA ASN A 76 -24.77 -11.45 -52.35
C ASN A 76 -24.06 -11.26 -51.00
N SER A 77 -22.78 -11.56 -51.06
CA SER A 77 -21.73 -11.44 -50.05
C SER A 77 -21.63 -10.04 -49.47
N ASN A 78 -21.57 -9.95 -48.14
CA ASN A 78 -20.75 -8.96 -47.45
C ASN A 78 -20.23 -9.62 -46.17
N ASP A 79 -18.96 -10.00 -46.21
CA ASP A 79 -18.17 -10.46 -45.07
C ASP A 79 -18.20 -9.42 -43.95
N LEU A 80 -19.13 -9.60 -43.01
CA LEU A 80 -19.01 -9.04 -41.68
C LEU A 80 -18.00 -9.90 -40.92
N ASN A 81 -16.73 -9.53 -41.13
CA ASN A 81 -15.59 -10.00 -40.38
C ASN A 81 -15.79 -9.57 -38.91
N SER A 82 -16.60 -10.31 -38.17
CA SER A 82 -16.74 -10.13 -36.73
C SER A 82 -15.46 -10.63 -36.10
N ASN A 83 -14.49 -9.73 -35.99
CA ASN A 83 -13.39 -9.85 -35.05
C ASN A 83 -13.98 -9.87 -33.64
N THR A 84 -14.52 -11.02 -33.24
CA THR A 84 -14.68 -11.40 -31.84
C THR A 84 -13.27 -11.54 -31.28
N SER A 85 -12.68 -10.38 -30.97
CA SER A 85 -11.61 -10.30 -30.00
C SER A 85 -12.17 -10.94 -28.74
N THR A 86 -11.75 -12.19 -28.51
CA THR A 86 -11.92 -12.85 -27.22
C THR A 86 -11.22 -11.93 -26.22
N LYS A 87 -12.02 -11.09 -25.55
CA LYS A 87 -11.57 -10.30 -24.40
C LYS A 87 -10.99 -11.32 -23.43
N LYS A 88 -9.67 -11.46 -23.47
CA LYS A 88 -8.89 -12.24 -22.53
C LYS A 88 -9.39 -11.81 -21.16
N LYS A 89 -10.12 -12.71 -20.50
CA LYS A 89 -10.79 -12.47 -19.21
C LYS A 89 -9.73 -11.83 -18.31
N SER A 90 -9.82 -10.52 -18.08
CA SER A 90 -8.78 -9.79 -17.37
C SER A 90 -8.55 -10.51 -16.06
N LYS A 91 -7.32 -11.00 -15.83
CA LYS A 91 -6.94 -11.66 -14.58
C LYS A 91 -7.54 -10.83 -13.45
N ILE A 92 -8.44 -11.43 -12.67
CA ILE A 92 -9.19 -10.68 -11.67
C ILE A 92 -8.16 -10.06 -10.72
N GLU A 93 -8.00 -8.74 -10.79
CA GLU A 93 -6.88 -8.11 -10.12
C GLU A 93 -7.19 -7.93 -8.63
N SER A 94 -6.44 -8.62 -7.78
CA SER A 94 -6.58 -8.61 -6.33
C SER A 94 -5.53 -7.73 -5.66
N GLY A 95 -5.90 -7.13 -4.54
CA GLY A 95 -4.98 -6.40 -3.68
C GLY A 95 -5.51 -5.08 -3.12
N CYS A 96 -4.76 -4.58 -2.16
CA CYS A 96 -5.13 -3.43 -1.34
C CYS A 96 -5.03 -2.11 -2.12
N CYS A 97 -5.60 -1.05 -1.53
CA CYS A 97 -5.54 0.29 -2.08
C CYS A 97 -5.32 1.33 -0.97
N SER A 98 -4.36 2.23 -1.19
CA SER A 98 -4.15 3.42 -0.37
C SER A 98 -4.82 4.63 -0.99
N ILE A 99 -5.55 5.38 -0.18
CA ILE A 99 -6.24 6.60 -0.59
C ILE A 99 -5.70 7.78 0.21
N ILE A 100 -5.34 8.87 -0.45
CA ILE A 100 -4.89 10.10 0.21
C ILE A 100 -5.71 11.27 -0.30
N LEU A 101 -6.33 12.05 0.57
CA LEU A 101 -7.08 13.27 0.24
C LEU A 101 -6.38 14.47 0.90
N GLN A 102 -5.87 15.38 0.09
CA GLN A 102 -5.24 16.60 0.59
C GLN A 102 -6.32 17.65 0.84
N VAL A 103 -6.63 17.96 2.10
CA VAL A 103 -7.70 18.94 2.46
C VAL A 103 -7.15 20.35 2.37
N ASN A 104 -6.08 20.61 3.11
CA ASN A 104 -5.36 21.88 3.09
C ASN A 104 -3.94 21.68 3.63
N SER A 105 -3.16 22.75 3.78
CA SER A 105 -1.77 22.70 4.26
C SER A 105 -1.56 22.08 5.66
N SER A 106 -2.64 21.87 6.42
CA SER A 106 -2.63 21.36 7.79
C SER A 106 -3.62 20.21 8.05
N ALA A 107 -4.25 19.70 6.98
CA ALA A 107 -5.21 18.62 7.07
C ALA A 107 -5.16 17.68 5.84
N TYR A 108 -5.27 16.38 6.08
CA TYR A 108 -5.52 15.37 5.05
C TYR A 108 -6.33 14.20 5.62
N ALA A 109 -7.03 13.48 4.76
CA ALA A 109 -7.57 12.17 5.09
C ALA A 109 -6.74 11.09 4.40
N TYR A 110 -6.52 9.99 5.10
CA TYR A 110 -5.95 8.77 4.55
C TYR A 110 -6.96 7.65 4.71
N ALA A 111 -7.07 6.77 3.73
CA ALA A 111 -7.78 5.52 3.90
C ALA A 111 -7.01 4.33 3.31
N TYR A 112 -7.13 3.18 3.96
CA TYR A 112 -6.61 1.90 3.49
C TYR A 112 -7.75 0.93 3.27
N ARG A 113 -7.98 0.51 2.02
CA ARG A 113 -8.85 -0.62 1.74
C ARG A 113 -8.03 -1.90 1.74
N ARG A 114 -8.32 -2.79 2.68
CA ARG A 114 -7.75 -4.13 2.69
C ARG A 114 -8.52 -5.03 1.72
N ASP A 115 -7.77 -5.75 0.89
CA ASP A 115 -8.28 -6.78 0.00
C ASP A 115 -7.50 -8.06 0.26
N SER A 116 -8.16 -9.10 0.79
CA SER A 116 -7.46 -10.32 1.19
C SER A 116 -8.39 -11.50 1.32
N THR A 117 -7.95 -12.67 0.90
CA THR A 117 -8.69 -13.93 1.04
C THR A 117 -8.93 -14.32 2.49
N TYR A 118 -8.13 -13.84 3.45
CA TYR A 118 -8.18 -14.25 4.86
C TYR A 118 -8.47 -13.08 5.81
N ALA A 119 -9.12 -13.40 6.93
CA ALA A 119 -9.40 -12.44 7.99
C ALA A 119 -8.14 -12.13 8.81
N ALA A 120 -7.99 -10.90 9.28
CA ALA A 120 -6.87 -10.49 10.12
C ALA A 120 -7.33 -9.70 11.34
N ASN A 121 -6.46 -9.60 12.34
CA ASN A 121 -6.57 -8.58 13.37
C ASN A 121 -5.74 -7.37 12.96
N LEU A 122 -6.37 -6.21 12.89
CA LEU A 122 -5.73 -4.93 12.59
C LEU A 122 -5.40 -4.23 13.90
N TYR A 123 -4.11 -3.96 14.13
CA TYR A 123 -3.62 -3.30 15.33
C TYR A 123 -3.24 -1.86 15.03
N ILE A 124 -3.76 -0.93 15.83
CA ILE A 124 -3.42 0.48 15.76
C ILE A 124 -2.70 0.88 17.05
N LYS A 125 -1.43 1.25 16.95
CA LYS A 125 -0.58 1.57 18.11
C LYS A 125 0.25 2.82 17.90
N LYS A 126 0.48 3.56 18.99
CA LYS A 126 1.52 4.58 19.03
C LYS A 126 2.88 3.91 19.00
N VAL A 127 3.80 4.47 18.22
CA VAL A 127 5.18 4.02 18.09
C VAL A 127 6.12 5.22 18.02
N LYS A 128 7.42 4.98 18.17
CA LYS A 128 8.46 5.97 17.92
C LYS A 128 9.43 5.39 16.90
N LEU A 129 9.59 6.06 15.76
CA LEU A 129 10.49 5.66 14.68
C LEU A 129 11.48 6.79 14.44
N TYR A 130 12.79 6.51 14.50
CA TYR A 130 13.84 7.54 14.45
C TYR A 130 13.60 8.71 15.43
N GLY A 131 13.11 8.41 16.63
CA GLY A 131 12.80 9.43 17.64
C GLY A 131 11.48 10.20 17.44
N ILE A 132 10.80 10.02 16.31
CA ILE A 132 9.57 10.73 15.95
C ILE A 132 8.35 9.89 16.34
N GLU A 133 7.45 10.45 17.14
CA GLU A 133 6.19 9.77 17.46
C GLU A 133 5.33 9.57 16.21
N ALA A 134 4.69 8.42 16.13
CA ALA A 134 3.78 8.07 15.04
C ALA A 134 2.65 7.16 15.53
N LEU A 135 1.58 7.09 14.75
CA LEU A 135 0.53 6.10 14.86
C LEU A 135 0.71 5.09 13.72
N LYS A 136 0.85 3.81 14.05
CA LYS A 136 1.02 2.71 13.09
C LYS A 136 -0.19 1.78 13.08
N GLU A 137 -0.69 1.48 11.90
CA GLU A 137 -1.62 0.38 11.63
C GLU A 137 -0.86 -0.80 11.02
N TYR A 138 -1.03 -1.99 11.57
CA TYR A 138 -0.39 -3.20 11.07
C TYR A 138 -1.21 -4.45 11.39
N LYS A 139 -0.87 -5.56 10.74
CA LYS A 139 -1.34 -6.90 11.11
C LYS A 139 -0.15 -7.83 11.37
N THR A 140 -0.44 -8.93 12.06
CA THR A 140 0.50 -10.05 12.26
C THR A 140 -0.02 -11.38 11.72
N THR A 141 -1.30 -11.43 11.30
CA THR A 141 -1.88 -12.62 10.68
C THR A 141 -1.19 -12.91 9.34
N ASN A 142 -0.80 -14.17 9.16
CA ASN A 142 0.05 -14.72 8.10
C ASN A 142 1.49 -14.19 8.11
N THR A 143 1.72 -12.89 8.21
CA THR A 143 3.03 -12.29 8.54
C THR A 143 2.85 -10.87 9.07
N TYR A 144 3.94 -10.25 9.52
CA TYR A 144 3.98 -8.81 9.78
C TYR A 144 3.77 -8.00 8.49
N PHE A 145 2.80 -7.10 8.50
CA PHE A 145 2.54 -6.15 7.42
C PHE A 145 2.08 -4.82 8.00
N PHE A 146 2.74 -3.70 7.67
CA PHE A 146 2.27 -2.36 8.06
C PHE A 146 1.39 -1.80 6.95
N HIS A 147 0.20 -1.33 7.28
CA HIS A 147 -0.70 -0.71 6.31
C HIS A 147 -0.44 0.80 6.23
N SER A 148 -0.29 1.44 7.38
CA SER A 148 -0.16 2.89 7.46
C SER A 148 0.66 3.35 8.66
N ILE A 149 1.38 4.45 8.49
CA ILE A 149 2.10 5.14 9.57
C ILE A 149 1.90 6.64 9.41
N ILE A 150 1.37 7.29 10.44
CA ILE A 150 1.13 8.74 10.48
C ILE A 150 2.00 9.35 11.57
N PHE A 151 2.92 10.23 11.20
CA PHE A 151 3.87 10.85 12.11
C PHE A 151 3.34 12.14 12.73
N LYS A 152 3.84 12.49 13.91
CA LYS A 152 3.43 13.69 14.65
C LYS A 152 3.67 15.02 13.93
N ASN A 153 4.52 15.02 12.92
CA ASN A 153 4.84 16.17 12.10
C ASN A 153 4.04 16.22 10.80
N GLY A 154 3.00 15.38 10.65
CA GLY A 154 2.10 15.35 9.49
C GLY A 154 2.58 14.50 8.31
N TRP A 155 3.71 13.81 8.43
CA TRP A 155 4.15 12.84 7.43
C TRP A 155 3.29 11.59 7.46
N TYR A 156 3.17 10.92 6.31
CA TYR A 156 2.40 9.71 6.14
C TYR A 156 3.17 8.68 5.29
N LEU A 157 3.07 7.41 5.67
CA LEU A 157 3.54 6.25 4.92
C LEU A 157 2.41 5.23 4.78
N GLY A 158 2.37 4.51 3.67
CA GLY A 158 1.61 3.27 3.60
C GLY A 158 2.07 2.35 2.49
N ALA A 159 1.57 1.12 2.57
CA ALA A 159 1.97 0.03 1.70
C ALA A 159 0.81 -0.94 1.44
N GLY A 160 0.87 -1.58 0.28
CA GLY A 160 0.03 -2.70 -0.11
C GLY A 160 0.86 -3.71 -0.90
N GLY A 161 0.41 -4.97 -0.95
CA GLY A 161 1.12 -6.01 -1.68
C GLY A 161 1.07 -7.35 -0.94
N SER A 162 1.94 -8.26 -1.36
CA SER A 162 2.07 -9.59 -0.77
C SER A 162 2.66 -9.56 0.64
N ASP A 163 2.32 -10.58 1.43
CA ASP A 163 2.83 -10.77 2.78
C ASP A 163 4.29 -11.23 2.76
N ASN A 164 5.22 -10.29 2.94
CA ASN A 164 6.63 -10.60 3.18
C ASN A 164 7.16 -9.67 4.29
N PRO A 165 7.50 -10.21 5.48
CA PRO A 165 7.85 -9.39 6.64
C PRO A 165 9.19 -8.66 6.47
N SER A 166 10.15 -9.23 5.73
CA SER A 166 11.44 -8.59 5.46
C SER A 166 11.28 -7.38 4.56
N VAL A 167 10.54 -7.53 3.46
CA VAL A 167 10.22 -6.41 2.56
C VAL A 167 9.39 -5.35 3.27
N ASN A 168 8.38 -5.74 4.06
CA ASN A 168 7.55 -4.80 4.82
C ASN A 168 8.37 -3.99 5.83
N LYS A 169 9.21 -4.65 6.65
CA LYS A 169 10.09 -3.96 7.59
C LYS A 169 11.07 -3.02 6.87
N TYR A 170 11.60 -3.43 5.71
CA TYR A 170 12.47 -2.58 4.91
C TYR A 170 11.75 -1.31 4.43
N LEU A 171 10.54 -1.44 3.87
CA LEU A 171 9.76 -0.31 3.38
C LEU A 171 9.34 0.63 4.52
N GLU A 172 8.95 0.09 5.67
CA GLU A 172 8.69 0.88 6.89
C GLU A 172 9.91 1.70 7.29
N ASN A 173 11.07 1.05 7.39
CA ASN A 173 12.31 1.71 7.79
C ASN A 173 12.78 2.75 6.76
N LEU A 174 12.68 2.43 5.47
CA LEU A 174 13.03 3.34 4.38
C LEU A 174 12.16 4.60 4.42
N GLY A 175 10.85 4.43 4.56
CA GLY A 175 9.91 5.53 4.71
C GLY A 175 10.17 6.37 5.96
N ALA A 176 10.39 5.73 7.11
CA ALA A 176 10.71 6.43 8.34
C ALA A 176 12.04 7.22 8.23
N LYS A 177 13.03 6.68 7.50
CA LYS A 177 14.29 7.39 7.21
C LYS A 177 14.07 8.61 6.32
N MET A 178 13.16 8.54 5.34
CA MET A 178 12.78 9.70 4.51
C MET A 178 12.07 10.79 5.34
N VAL A 179 11.24 10.39 6.31
CA VAL A 179 10.60 11.31 7.27
C VAL A 179 11.65 11.98 8.16
N TYR A 180 12.56 11.20 8.74
CA TYR A 180 13.66 11.69 9.58
C TYR A 180 14.53 12.70 8.82
N LYS A 181 14.90 12.38 7.57
CA LYS A 181 15.67 13.28 6.69
C LYS A 181 14.83 14.40 6.06
N ASN A 182 13.53 14.45 6.32
CA ASN A 182 12.61 15.45 5.78
C ASN A 182 12.65 15.54 4.24
N SER A 183 12.88 14.41 3.56
CA SER A 183 13.19 14.40 2.12
C SER A 183 12.63 13.18 1.39
N ILE A 184 11.91 13.47 0.28
CA ILE A 184 11.46 12.48 -0.70
C ILE A 184 12.31 12.66 -1.96
N THR A 185 13.11 11.64 -2.30
CA THR A 185 14.04 11.65 -3.45
C THR A 185 13.83 10.45 -4.36
N LYS A 186 14.28 10.57 -5.61
CA LYS A 186 14.21 9.50 -6.61
C LYS A 186 14.94 8.23 -6.15
N ASN A 187 16.16 8.36 -5.65
CA ASN A 187 16.96 7.23 -5.12
C ASN A 187 16.22 6.45 -4.02
N TYR A 188 15.51 7.15 -3.11
CA TYR A 188 14.70 6.45 -2.12
C TYR A 188 13.52 5.70 -2.75
N LEU A 189 12.84 6.29 -3.73
CA LEU A 189 11.77 5.59 -4.43
C LEU A 189 12.27 4.42 -5.30
N GLU A 190 13.44 4.51 -5.91
CA GLU A 190 14.04 3.41 -6.66
C GLU A 190 14.32 2.20 -5.75
N LYS A 191 14.82 2.46 -4.53
CA LYS A 191 14.98 1.42 -3.49
C LYS A 191 13.65 0.81 -3.08
N ALA A 192 12.61 1.63 -2.91
CA ALA A 192 11.26 1.15 -2.62
C ALA A 192 10.72 0.29 -3.79
N MET A 193 10.86 0.76 -5.03
CA MET A 193 10.42 0.06 -6.24
C MET A 193 11.11 -1.30 -6.37
N LYS A 194 12.43 -1.41 -6.12
CA LYS A 194 13.15 -2.69 -6.15
C LYS A 194 12.50 -3.72 -5.20
N LYS A 195 12.11 -3.28 -4.01
CA LYS A 195 11.48 -4.16 -3.01
C LYS A 195 10.02 -4.48 -3.35
N VAL A 196 9.25 -3.50 -3.83
CA VAL A 196 7.89 -3.74 -4.29
C VAL A 196 7.88 -4.70 -5.49
N ARG A 197 8.83 -4.59 -6.42
CA ARG A 197 9.01 -5.53 -7.54
C ARG A 197 9.29 -6.96 -7.07
N SER A 198 10.10 -7.13 -6.04
CA SER A 198 10.39 -8.46 -5.48
C SER A 198 9.17 -9.18 -4.89
N LEU A 199 8.05 -8.48 -4.67
CA LEU A 199 6.78 -9.07 -4.24
C LEU A 199 5.90 -9.55 -5.39
N GLY A 200 6.24 -9.23 -6.65
CA GLY A 200 5.38 -9.45 -7.82
C GLY A 200 4.23 -8.44 -7.95
N ILE A 201 3.78 -7.87 -6.83
CA ILE A 201 2.63 -6.97 -6.74
C ILE A 201 2.71 -6.09 -5.48
N GLY A 202 2.34 -4.82 -5.61
CA GLY A 202 2.22 -3.94 -4.45
C GLY A 202 2.33 -2.45 -4.77
N HIS A 203 2.27 -1.65 -3.71
CA HIS A 203 2.60 -0.25 -3.76
C HIS A 203 3.27 0.20 -2.46
N PHE A 204 3.99 1.32 -2.54
CA PHE A 204 4.48 2.06 -1.40
C PHE A 204 4.28 3.55 -1.67
N VAL A 205 3.80 4.27 -0.66
CA VAL A 205 3.53 5.70 -0.74
C VAL A 205 4.07 6.42 0.49
N ILE A 206 4.65 7.59 0.25
CA ILE A 206 5.05 8.54 1.28
C ILE A 206 4.53 9.91 0.93
N LYS A 207 4.00 10.62 1.92
CA LYS A 207 3.54 12.00 1.79
C LYS A 207 4.14 12.87 2.88
N SER A 208 4.65 14.02 2.47
CA SER A 208 5.10 15.09 3.35
C SER A 208 3.94 16.01 3.80
N PRO A 209 4.15 16.79 4.87
CA PRO A 209 3.19 17.78 5.36
C PRO A 209 2.88 18.85 4.32
N LYS A 210 3.87 19.19 3.48
CA LYS A 210 3.76 20.19 2.39
C LYS A 210 3.06 19.67 1.13
N GLY A 211 2.55 18.44 1.17
CA GLY A 211 1.86 17.81 0.04
C GLY A 211 2.78 17.16 -0.99
N LYS A 212 4.12 17.20 -0.84
CA LYS A 212 5.02 16.40 -1.69
C LYS A 212 4.76 14.92 -1.45
N VAL A 213 4.51 14.16 -2.50
CA VAL A 213 4.23 12.73 -2.48
C VAL A 213 5.28 12.01 -3.31
N GLY A 214 5.71 10.84 -2.81
CA GLY A 214 6.43 9.84 -3.60
C GLY A 214 5.59 8.57 -3.63
N VAL A 215 5.39 8.00 -4.82
CA VAL A 215 4.64 6.76 -5.00
C VAL A 215 5.42 5.79 -5.87
N VAL A 216 5.35 4.51 -5.51
CA VAL A 216 5.75 3.39 -6.36
C VAL A 216 4.64 2.35 -6.38
N VAL A 217 4.33 1.83 -7.56
CA VAL A 217 3.35 0.75 -7.76
C VAL A 217 3.95 -0.25 -8.75
N TYR A 218 3.76 -1.53 -8.49
CA TYR A 218 4.15 -2.61 -9.39
C TYR A 218 3.08 -3.68 -9.43
N ASN A 219 2.80 -4.22 -10.61
CA ASN A 219 1.92 -5.37 -10.80
C ASN A 219 2.38 -6.17 -12.01
N TYR A 220 2.96 -7.36 -11.80
CA TYR A 220 3.33 -8.33 -12.84
C TYR A 220 3.90 -7.72 -14.13
N GLY A 221 4.98 -6.94 -14.01
CA GLY A 221 5.70 -6.33 -15.14
C GLY A 221 5.36 -4.86 -15.41
N VAL A 222 4.19 -4.38 -14.97
CA VAL A 222 3.82 -2.97 -15.09
C VAL A 222 4.31 -2.21 -13.86
N SER A 223 4.89 -1.02 -14.04
CA SER A 223 5.36 -0.19 -12.94
C SER A 223 5.01 1.28 -13.09
N LYS A 224 4.81 1.96 -11.96
CA LYS A 224 4.64 3.42 -11.88
C LYS A 224 5.46 3.97 -10.74
N MET A 225 6.26 5.00 -10.99
CA MET A 225 7.03 5.70 -9.97
C MET A 225 6.95 7.20 -10.21
N ASN A 226 6.34 7.95 -9.29
CA ASN A 226 6.16 9.39 -9.43
C ASN A 226 6.55 10.13 -8.16
N ILE A 227 7.09 11.34 -8.33
CA ILE A 227 7.23 12.36 -7.28
C ILE A 227 6.49 13.61 -7.76
N PHE A 228 5.55 14.11 -6.97
CA PHE A 228 4.78 15.31 -7.31
C PHE A 228 4.29 15.98 -6.03
N ARG A 229 3.56 17.10 -6.17
CA ARG A 229 2.94 17.81 -5.05
C ARG A 229 1.43 17.83 -5.22
N MET A 230 0.71 17.33 -4.23
CA MET A 230 -0.74 17.42 -4.17
C MET A 230 -1.16 18.84 -3.78
N LYS A 231 -2.15 19.38 -4.49
CA LYS A 231 -2.85 20.61 -4.12
C LYS A 231 -4.03 20.32 -3.19
N SER A 232 -4.50 21.33 -2.47
CA SER A 232 -5.74 21.25 -1.70
C SER A 232 -6.90 20.86 -2.61
N GLY A 233 -7.73 19.92 -2.16
CA GLY A 233 -8.81 19.36 -2.97
C GLY A 233 -8.36 18.31 -3.98
N GLU A 234 -7.14 17.78 -3.91
CA GLU A 234 -6.71 16.63 -4.73
C GLU A 234 -6.69 15.34 -3.93
N TYR A 235 -6.97 14.22 -4.59
CA TYR A 235 -6.87 12.89 -4.03
C TYR A 235 -5.98 11.98 -4.87
N LEU A 236 -5.47 10.94 -4.22
CA LEU A 236 -4.82 9.79 -4.82
C LEU A 236 -5.58 8.52 -4.48
N SER A 237 -5.72 7.64 -5.47
CA SER A 237 -6.15 6.26 -5.33
C SER A 237 -5.03 5.38 -5.83
N ILE A 238 -4.43 4.59 -4.95
CA ILE A 238 -3.17 3.88 -5.18
C ILE A 238 -3.43 2.38 -4.94
N PRO A 239 -4.10 1.69 -5.88
CA PRO A 239 -4.22 0.24 -5.82
C PRO A 239 -2.87 -0.41 -6.10
N ASN A 240 -2.73 -1.72 -5.83
CA ASN A 240 -1.59 -2.51 -6.29
C ASN A 240 -1.55 -2.71 -7.82
N SER A 241 -2.20 -1.84 -8.61
CA SER A 241 -2.22 -1.87 -10.07
C SER A 241 -1.85 -0.48 -10.60
N PRO A 242 -0.71 -0.34 -11.29
CA PRO A 242 -0.29 0.93 -11.88
C PRO A 242 -1.33 1.55 -12.81
N ASN A 243 -2.09 0.72 -13.52
CA ASN A 243 -3.08 1.14 -14.51
C ASN A 243 -4.34 1.73 -13.89
N LEU A 244 -4.64 1.39 -12.63
CA LEU A 244 -5.78 1.91 -11.88
C LEU A 244 -5.39 3.01 -10.88
N PHE A 245 -4.13 3.47 -10.93
CA PHE A 245 -3.72 4.64 -10.18
C PHE A 245 -4.51 5.86 -10.64
N ARG A 246 -5.12 6.58 -9.70
CA ARG A 246 -5.85 7.83 -9.98
C ARG A 246 -5.24 8.97 -9.17
N HIS A 247 -5.01 10.09 -9.84
CA HIS A 247 -4.74 11.39 -9.23
C HIS A 247 -5.71 12.38 -9.83
N SER A 248 -6.63 12.90 -9.02
CA SER A 248 -7.69 13.78 -9.51
C SER A 248 -8.14 14.74 -8.41
N LYS A 249 -9.04 15.66 -8.74
CA LYS A 249 -9.67 16.56 -7.77
C LYS A 249 -10.79 15.84 -7.05
N TYR A 250 -10.86 16.00 -5.74
CA TYR A 250 -12.08 15.80 -4.97
C TYR A 250 -12.54 17.18 -4.51
N THR A 251 -13.69 17.61 -4.99
CA THR A 251 -14.30 18.83 -4.47
C THR A 251 -14.77 18.54 -3.06
N VAL A 252 -14.22 19.27 -2.07
CA VAL A 252 -14.65 19.26 -0.65
C VAL A 252 -16.14 19.62 -0.49
N LYS A 253 -16.82 20.00 -1.59
CA LYS A 253 -18.27 20.21 -1.69
C LYS A 253 -19.10 18.93 -1.49
N LYS A 254 -18.50 17.72 -1.43
CA LYS A 254 -19.15 16.56 -0.79
C LYS A 254 -18.74 16.55 0.69
N ASN A 255 -19.71 16.85 1.56
CA ASN A 255 -19.59 16.94 3.01
C ASN A 255 -18.61 15.90 3.58
N ASN A 256 -17.61 16.37 4.33
CA ASN A 256 -16.66 15.58 5.15
C ASN A 256 -15.55 14.77 4.40
N PRO A 257 -14.24 15.07 4.63
CA PRO A 257 -13.11 14.31 4.08
C PRO A 257 -13.12 12.80 4.38
N VAL A 258 -13.70 12.38 5.51
CA VAL A 258 -13.81 10.96 5.86
C VAL A 258 -14.74 10.23 4.89
N ASP A 259 -15.89 10.83 4.59
CA ASP A 259 -16.89 10.26 3.69
C ASP A 259 -16.39 10.22 2.25
N ALA A 260 -15.68 11.27 1.83
CA ALA A 260 -15.01 11.30 0.54
C ALA A 260 -13.96 10.17 0.42
N ALA A 261 -13.14 9.95 1.45
CA ALA A 261 -12.13 8.88 1.44
C ALA A 261 -12.77 7.49 1.36
N ILE A 262 -13.86 7.25 2.10
CA ILE A 262 -14.63 6.00 2.04
C ILE A 262 -15.21 5.77 0.65
N TYR A 263 -15.82 6.80 0.05
CA TYR A 263 -16.40 6.72 -1.28
C TYR A 263 -15.33 6.41 -2.34
N ILE A 264 -14.20 7.12 -2.31
CA ILE A 264 -13.10 6.90 -3.26
C ILE A 264 -12.54 5.47 -3.10
N ALA A 265 -12.33 5.00 -1.87
CA ALA A 265 -11.90 3.63 -1.61
C ALA A 265 -12.90 2.59 -2.14
N GLY A 266 -14.20 2.81 -1.88
CA GLY A 266 -15.30 1.94 -2.31
C GLY A 266 -15.44 1.83 -3.83
N THR A 267 -15.17 2.91 -4.55
CA THR A 267 -15.28 3.01 -6.03
C THR A 267 -13.97 2.75 -6.79
N ASP A 268 -12.87 2.46 -6.11
CA ASP A 268 -11.68 1.90 -6.77
C ASP A 268 -12.01 0.51 -7.32
N SER A 269 -11.90 0.28 -8.63
CA SER A 269 -12.31 -0.97 -9.28
C SER A 269 -11.41 -2.17 -8.96
N PHE A 270 -10.26 -1.95 -8.33
CA PHE A 270 -9.32 -3.01 -7.97
C PHE A 270 -9.79 -3.81 -6.73
N GLY A 271 -9.42 -5.09 -6.63
CA GLY A 271 -9.69 -5.93 -5.46
C GLY A 271 -10.92 -6.83 -5.60
N VAL A 272 -10.85 -7.99 -4.95
CA VAL A 272 -11.82 -9.10 -5.06
C VAL A 272 -12.41 -9.49 -3.71
N ASN A 273 -11.57 -9.50 -2.68
CA ASN A 273 -11.85 -9.94 -1.34
C ASN A 273 -11.88 -8.74 -0.38
N ARG A 274 -12.62 -7.72 -0.78
CA ARG A 274 -12.64 -6.40 -0.15
C ARG A 274 -13.20 -6.53 1.26
N ARG A 275 -12.44 -6.04 2.25
CA ARG A 275 -12.73 -6.14 3.69
C ARG A 275 -12.94 -4.76 4.28
N ASN A 276 -12.06 -4.33 5.17
CA ASN A 276 -12.19 -3.05 5.87
C ASN A 276 -11.66 -1.92 4.99
N ILE A 277 -12.30 -0.76 5.11
CA ILE A 277 -11.68 0.53 4.84
C ILE A 277 -11.37 1.16 6.20
N MET A 278 -10.09 1.30 6.51
CA MET A 278 -9.61 2.08 7.65
C MET A 278 -9.45 3.52 7.21
N VAL A 279 -9.92 4.49 7.99
CA VAL A 279 -9.84 5.92 7.63
C VAL A 279 -9.25 6.72 8.78
N TYR A 280 -8.30 7.58 8.44
CA TYR A 280 -7.59 8.46 9.34
C TYR A 280 -7.76 9.90 8.87
N ASN A 281 -8.48 10.71 9.65
CA ASN A 281 -8.52 12.16 9.42
C ASN A 281 -7.43 12.81 10.27
N VAL A 282 -6.44 13.41 9.60
CA VAL A 282 -5.24 13.95 10.20
C VAL A 282 -5.29 15.46 10.10
N THR A 283 -5.20 16.15 11.23
CA THR A 283 -5.36 17.60 11.35
C THR A 283 -4.34 18.18 12.33
N ASN A 284 -4.22 19.52 12.32
CA ASN A 284 -3.39 20.30 13.25
C ASN A 284 -1.88 20.08 13.14
N PHE A 285 -1.40 19.40 12.09
CA PHE A 285 0.03 19.39 11.80
C PHE A 285 0.41 20.74 11.18
N LYS A 286 1.20 21.55 11.88
CA LYS A 286 1.84 22.73 11.28
C LYS A 286 3.31 22.45 11.04
N TYR A 287 3.72 22.56 9.79
CA TYR A 287 5.12 22.59 9.42
C TYR A 287 5.58 24.04 9.45
N ASN A 288 6.38 24.45 10.43
CA ASN A 288 7.02 25.76 10.41
C ASN A 288 8.50 25.59 10.00
N LYS A 289 8.89 26.19 8.86
CA LYS A 289 10.27 26.13 8.35
C LYS A 289 11.20 27.09 9.12
N ASN A 290 10.64 28.08 9.84
CA ASN A 290 11.36 29.27 10.30
C ASN A 290 11.22 29.59 11.80
N ASN A 291 10.98 28.63 12.71
CA ASN A 291 10.89 28.97 14.15
C ASN A 291 12.16 28.59 14.92
N THR A 292 13.07 29.55 14.98
CA THR A 292 13.79 29.90 16.21
C THR A 292 12.77 30.23 17.31
N LYS A 293 12.81 29.45 18.40
CA LYS A 293 12.20 29.71 19.72
C LYS A 293 10.71 30.15 19.75
N ASN A 294 9.87 29.20 20.17
CA ASN A 294 8.54 29.36 20.77
C ASN A 294 7.32 29.39 19.83
N ASN A 295 6.45 28.37 20.01
CA ASN A 295 5.12 28.16 19.42
C ASN A 295 5.03 27.55 18.00
N ILE A 296 5.74 26.43 17.79
CA ILE A 296 5.31 25.41 16.81
C ILE A 296 4.09 24.69 17.40
N ASN A 297 2.99 24.57 16.67
CA ASN A 297 1.91 23.65 17.07
C ASN A 297 2.45 22.21 16.90
N THR A 298 2.92 21.61 17.99
CA THR A 298 3.61 20.29 18.02
C THR A 298 2.66 19.11 17.93
N LYS A 299 1.35 19.36 17.80
CA LYS A 299 0.31 18.36 18.01
C LYS A 299 -0.34 17.94 16.71
N THR A 300 -0.18 16.68 16.32
CA THR A 300 -1.00 16.09 15.25
C THR A 300 -2.19 15.37 15.86
N LEU A 301 -3.40 15.77 15.47
CA LEU A 301 -4.65 15.11 15.84
C LEU A 301 -5.04 14.12 14.75
N ILE A 302 -5.21 12.86 15.13
CA ILE A 302 -5.65 11.78 14.25
C ILE A 302 -6.97 11.26 14.79
N LYS A 303 -8.04 11.35 14.00
CA LYS A 303 -9.32 10.68 14.28
C LYS A 303 -9.44 9.46 13.37
N ILE A 304 -10.00 8.37 13.89
CA ILE A 304 -9.94 7.05 13.25
C ILE A 304 -11.36 6.50 13.09
N TRP A 305 -11.66 6.00 11.89
CA TRP A 305 -12.90 5.31 11.56
C TRP A 305 -12.63 3.99 10.85
N VAL A 306 -13.61 3.10 10.89
CA VAL A 306 -13.64 1.86 10.11
C VAL A 306 -15.01 1.65 9.50
N THR A 307 -15.02 1.04 8.32
CA THR A 307 -16.21 0.56 7.63
C THR A 307 -15.90 -0.73 6.88
N ASN A 308 -16.91 -1.55 6.63
CA ASN A 308 -16.84 -2.70 5.75
C ASN A 308 -17.14 -2.24 4.32
N ASP A 309 -16.20 -2.46 3.41
CA ASP A 309 -16.31 -2.06 2.02
C ASP A 309 -17.44 -2.76 1.28
N ASN A 310 -17.75 -4.02 1.65
CA ASN A 310 -18.73 -4.93 1.07
C ASN A 310 -18.72 -5.14 -0.46
N GLY A 311 -17.91 -4.39 -1.22
CA GLY A 311 -17.74 -4.55 -2.66
C GLY A 311 -18.86 -4.01 -3.53
N LYS A 312 -19.94 -3.44 -2.95
CA LYS A 312 -21.16 -3.11 -3.72
C LYS A 312 -20.95 -2.12 -4.85
N TYR A 313 -20.05 -1.14 -4.67
CA TYR A 313 -19.78 -0.11 -5.67
C TYR A 313 -18.95 -0.61 -6.86
N VAL A 314 -18.48 -1.86 -6.82
CA VAL A 314 -17.67 -2.49 -7.88
C VAL A 314 -18.22 -3.85 -8.29
N GLY A 315 -19.52 -4.10 -8.06
CA GLY A 315 -20.18 -5.34 -8.46
C GLY A 315 -19.67 -6.58 -7.73
N ARG A 316 -19.22 -6.44 -6.47
CA ARG A 316 -18.77 -7.54 -5.62
C ARG A 316 -19.72 -7.70 -4.43
N ASN A 317 -19.80 -8.92 -3.90
CA ASN A 317 -20.53 -9.23 -2.68
C ASN A 317 -19.55 -9.78 -1.63
N THR A 318 -18.98 -8.89 -0.83
CA THR A 318 -18.03 -9.24 0.24
C THR A 318 -18.49 -8.76 1.60
N GLY A 319 -19.80 -8.51 1.78
CA GLY A 319 -20.36 -7.98 3.03
C GLY A 319 -20.10 -8.86 4.26
N SER A 320 -19.89 -10.16 4.10
CA SER A 320 -19.49 -11.06 5.19
C SER A 320 -18.01 -10.97 5.57
N LYS A 321 -17.18 -10.26 4.79
CA LYS A 321 -15.73 -10.17 5.00
C LYS A 321 -15.39 -8.88 5.74
N SER A 322 -15.04 -9.01 7.02
CA SER A 322 -14.48 -7.91 7.81
C SER A 322 -13.45 -8.43 8.81
N ASP A 323 -12.55 -7.56 9.21
CA ASP A 323 -11.46 -7.79 10.14
C ASP A 323 -11.75 -7.13 11.48
N ASN A 324 -11.23 -7.70 12.56
CA ASN A 324 -11.29 -7.06 13.88
C ASN A 324 -10.29 -5.91 13.92
N VAL A 325 -10.63 -4.84 14.64
CA VAL A 325 -9.71 -3.72 14.87
C VAL A 325 -9.41 -3.59 16.36
N PHE A 326 -8.13 -3.48 16.71
CA PHE A 326 -7.64 -3.29 18.07
C PHE A 326 -7.01 -1.91 18.19
N PHE A 327 -7.58 -1.09 19.06
CA PHE A 327 -7.10 0.26 19.33
C PHE A 327 -7.26 0.59 20.81
N ASN A 328 -6.18 1.05 21.43
CA ASN A 328 -6.15 1.49 22.84
C ASN A 328 -6.79 0.47 23.82
N GLY A 329 -6.39 -0.80 23.69
CA GLY A 329 -6.91 -1.92 24.50
C GLY A 329 -8.33 -2.38 24.16
N LYS A 330 -9.04 -1.67 23.27
CA LYS A 330 -10.41 -2.01 22.85
C LYS A 330 -10.44 -2.76 21.53
N LYS A 331 -11.30 -3.79 21.45
CA LYS A 331 -11.59 -4.55 20.22
C LYS A 331 -12.90 -4.07 19.60
N VAL A 332 -12.84 -3.61 18.35
CA VAL A 332 -14.01 -3.48 17.47
C VAL A 332 -14.16 -4.79 16.71
N ARG A 333 -15.22 -5.53 17.01
CA ARG A 333 -15.48 -6.84 16.38
C ARG A 333 -15.90 -6.66 14.91
N ALA A 334 -15.41 -7.54 14.04
CA ALA A 334 -15.71 -7.55 12.60
C ALA A 334 -17.22 -7.43 12.31
N GLY A 335 -18.06 -8.25 12.93
CA GLY A 335 -19.52 -8.22 12.73
C GLY A 335 -20.23 -6.95 13.25
N SER A 336 -19.54 -6.10 14.00
CA SER A 336 -20.08 -4.81 14.48
C SER A 336 -19.68 -3.61 13.61
N ILE A 337 -18.93 -3.86 12.53
CA ILE A 337 -18.46 -2.82 11.62
C ILE A 337 -19.53 -2.62 10.54
N PRO A 338 -20.09 -1.40 10.43
CA PRO A 338 -21.14 -1.12 9.45
C PRO A 338 -20.59 -1.17 8.03
N ILE A 339 -21.49 -1.42 7.08
CA ILE A 339 -21.21 -1.42 5.64
C ILE A 339 -21.23 0.02 5.09
N ILE A 340 -20.36 0.33 4.13
CA ILE A 340 -20.33 1.64 3.45
C ILE A 340 -21.73 2.03 2.91
N PRO A 341 -22.13 3.31 2.97
CA PRO A 341 -21.36 4.48 3.39
C PRO A 341 -21.28 4.68 4.92
N ASN A 342 -21.99 3.87 5.70
CA ASN A 342 -21.98 4.00 7.16
C ASN A 342 -20.60 3.63 7.72
N LYS A 343 -20.22 4.24 8.84
CA LYS A 343 -18.88 4.10 9.42
C LYS A 343 -18.95 4.12 10.94
N LYS A 344 -18.01 3.43 11.57
CA LYS A 344 -17.86 3.41 13.03
C LYS A 344 -16.64 4.23 13.43
N TYR A 345 -16.84 5.20 14.31
CA TYR A 345 -15.72 5.92 14.93
C TYR A 345 -15.03 5.02 15.94
N ILE A 346 -13.71 4.88 15.81
CA ILE A 346 -12.89 4.01 16.68
C ILE A 346 -12.29 4.82 17.83
N GLY A 347 -11.87 6.07 17.55
CA GLY A 347 -11.28 6.94 18.56
C GLY A 347 -10.36 8.00 17.96
N ARG A 348 -9.61 8.68 18.85
CA ARG A 348 -8.65 9.72 18.49
C ARG A 348 -7.32 9.54 19.18
N VAL A 349 -6.28 10.07 18.55
CA VAL A 349 -4.92 10.17 19.07
C VAL A 349 -4.42 11.59 18.88
N VAL A 350 -3.78 12.14 19.91
CA VAL A 350 -2.91 13.32 19.79
C VAL A 350 -1.47 12.85 19.95
N LEU A 351 -0.65 13.10 18.94
CA LEU A 351 0.80 12.90 18.97
C LEU A 351 1.46 14.23 19.36
N LYS A 352 2.49 14.21 20.22
CA LYS A 352 3.12 15.41 20.81
C LYS A 352 4.62 15.50 20.52
#